data_AF-A0A8H7TKY0-F1
#
_entry.id   AF-A0A8H7TKY0-F1
#
_cell.length_a   1.000
_cell.length_b   1.000
_cell.length_c   1.000
_cell.angle_alpha   90.00
_cell.angle_beta   90.00
_cell.angle_gamma   90.00
#
_symmetry.space_group_name_H-M   'P 1'
#
loop_
_entity.id
_entity.type
_entity.pdbx_description
1 polymer ?
#
loop_
_entity_poly.entity_id
_entity_poly.type
_entity_poly.pdbx_seq_one_letter_code
_entity_poly.pdbx_strand_id
1 'polypeptide(L)'
;MSHRLMLWACVVCLVLNLLGSVIAASLKDAPSTKISQKTSNATIFRPRRLALATSPQLPTNQFETFQLSIERPFATLGYGQEVAGYPIFEVARLTGPYPFSVALSNTYRVETFNITKTGPIEAYFLQGGQRWQSIRLLTDGTIILSDVGFRAAIPGTEPSAQGGSFESDDDLLNGIWKLGAVAANAACVEKGTQKAIWNVSSDGTIVRGMRPAIGANGTALEEYTLQFDVKIERGGMTWAVAFPFGYPNQGLLLSLTSELPSETSFVNTNFSLTPRNSITLGFGFSLVNQTTLSSYNLGTFSIPFPVHENIWYRIKTALSPNQHLAVFLNETQVFNVSLSGYYIGDSSIGTKGSFGFGGWQDQASTIKNVFIHNTTAGELLYSNSMTDPVIVLPEYGVHENYASVCLDGPKRDRLVWLGDFYHTVRIVAASTGKLDILRGTLQYFLDWQRPNALFPISPLIGYDPLTTSDAFATGASDGVENYGASLPDYQILGLISFTDYISLSNDLEWARQTWLKW
;
A
#
# COMPACT_ATOMS: atom_id res chain seq x y z
N MET A 1 58.15 14.01 46.24
CA MET A 1 56.87 14.36 45.59
C MET A 1 56.99 14.33 44.05
N SER A 2 57.70 13.35 43.48
CA SER A 2 58.12 13.37 42.05
C SER A 2 58.03 12.02 41.31
N HIS A 3 57.35 11.01 41.86
CA HIS A 3 57.07 9.76 41.13
C HIS A 3 55.58 9.48 40.89
N ARG A 4 54.68 10.04 41.71
CA ARG A 4 53.22 9.92 41.48
C ARG A 4 52.70 10.86 40.38
N LEU A 5 53.31 12.03 40.18
CA LEU A 5 52.94 12.94 39.07
C LEU A 5 53.38 12.37 37.70
N MET A 6 54.50 11.65 37.65
CA MET A 6 55.02 11.09 36.41
C MET A 6 54.21 9.87 35.94
N LEU A 7 53.74 9.03 36.87
CA LEU A 7 52.81 7.95 36.53
C LEU A 7 51.44 8.48 36.08
N TRP A 8 50.93 9.55 36.69
CA TRP A 8 49.67 10.17 36.26
C TRP A 8 49.77 10.83 34.89
N ALA A 9 50.88 11.50 34.59
CA ALA A 9 51.11 12.09 33.26
C ALA A 9 51.26 11.02 32.16
N CYS A 10 51.92 9.89 32.46
CA CYS A 10 52.02 8.77 31.52
C CYS A 10 50.69 8.06 31.28
N VAL A 11 49.86 7.86 32.31
CA VAL A 11 48.52 7.26 32.16
C VAL A 11 47.57 8.19 31.42
N VAL A 12 47.60 9.50 31.70
CA VAL A 12 46.80 10.49 30.96
C VAL A 12 47.26 10.62 29.50
N CYS A 13 48.56 10.54 29.21
CA CYS A 13 49.06 10.49 27.82
C CYS A 13 48.72 9.19 27.11
N LEU A 14 48.69 8.04 27.79
CA LEU A 14 48.29 6.77 27.18
C LEU A 14 46.78 6.76 26.89
N VAL A 15 45.97 7.26 27.81
CA VAL A 15 44.51 7.34 27.67
C VAL A 15 44.11 8.37 26.62
N LEU A 16 44.79 9.53 26.53
CA LEU A 16 44.56 10.52 25.46
C LEU A 16 45.05 10.04 24.09
N ASN A 17 46.13 9.25 24.01
CA ASN A 17 46.56 8.65 22.74
C ASN A 17 45.65 7.48 22.32
N LEU A 18 45.10 6.69 23.26
CA LEU A 18 44.08 5.69 22.94
C LEU A 18 42.74 6.33 22.54
N LEU A 19 42.30 7.39 23.20
CA LEU A 19 41.09 8.13 22.80
C LEU A 19 41.30 8.90 21.49
N GLY A 20 42.47 9.49 21.26
CA GLY A 20 42.82 10.16 20.00
C GLY A 20 42.95 9.20 18.81
N SER A 21 43.45 7.98 19.03
CA SER A 21 43.53 6.94 17.99
C SER A 21 42.19 6.22 17.77
N VAL A 22 41.33 6.08 18.79
CA VAL A 22 39.95 5.57 18.61
C VAL A 22 39.06 6.60 17.92
N ILE A 23 39.25 7.90 18.18
CA ILE A 23 38.52 8.97 17.48
C ILE A 23 39.06 9.16 16.05
N ALA A 24 40.37 9.03 15.82
CA ALA A 24 40.96 9.12 14.48
C ALA A 24 40.76 7.86 13.62
N ALA A 25 40.60 6.66 14.22
CA ALA A 25 40.22 5.43 13.53
C ALA A 25 38.71 5.35 13.26
N SER A 26 37.87 5.93 14.13
CA SER A 26 36.41 6.02 13.92
C SER A 26 36.01 7.10 12.90
N LEU A 27 36.87 8.08 12.64
CA LEU A 27 36.64 9.14 11.63
C LEU A 27 37.32 8.89 10.27
N LYS A 28 38.03 7.77 10.08
CA LYS A 28 38.67 7.41 8.80
C LYS A 28 38.07 6.19 8.09
N ASP A 29 37.22 5.43 8.76
CA ASP A 29 36.40 4.35 8.17
C ASP A 29 34.90 4.61 8.36
N ALA A 30 34.46 5.87 8.28
CA ALA A 30 33.14 6.11 7.74
C ALA A 30 33.20 5.60 6.29
N PRO A 31 32.41 4.57 5.91
CA PRO A 31 32.32 4.23 4.51
C PRO A 31 31.87 5.53 3.85
N SER A 32 32.71 6.10 2.98
CA SER A 32 32.16 6.88 1.90
C SER A 32 31.27 5.89 1.18
N THR A 33 29.99 5.87 1.50
CA THR A 33 28.96 5.49 0.57
C THR A 33 29.04 6.53 -0.54
N LYS A 34 30.09 6.42 -1.38
CA LYS A 34 29.84 6.16 -2.77
C LYS A 34 28.83 5.04 -2.75
N ILE A 35 27.55 5.43 -2.72
CA ILE A 35 26.50 4.65 -3.33
C ILE A 35 27.14 4.39 -4.69
N SER A 36 27.71 3.20 -4.83
CA SER A 36 27.79 2.59 -6.12
C SER A 36 26.33 2.56 -6.52
N GLN A 37 25.90 3.61 -7.22
CA GLN A 37 24.88 3.48 -8.21
C GLN A 37 25.47 2.45 -9.17
N LYS A 38 25.38 1.17 -8.80
CA LYS A 38 24.68 0.24 -9.67
C LYS A 38 23.36 0.95 -9.92
N THR A 39 23.35 1.83 -10.92
CA THR A 39 22.24 1.92 -11.83
C THR A 39 21.96 0.48 -12.21
N SER A 40 21.10 -0.19 -11.44
CA SER A 40 20.31 -1.23 -12.05
C SER A 40 19.74 -0.54 -13.28
N ASN A 41 19.96 -1.10 -14.45
CA ASN A 41 19.21 -0.69 -15.63
C ASN A 41 17.77 -1.08 -15.33
N ALA A 42 17.08 -0.28 -14.51
CA ALA A 42 15.71 -0.51 -14.13
C ALA A 42 14.91 -0.40 -15.42
N THR A 43 14.21 -1.47 -15.78
CA THR A 43 13.39 -1.49 -16.98
C THR A 43 12.39 -0.35 -16.91
N ILE A 44 12.42 0.54 -17.91
CA ILE A 44 11.46 1.63 -18.02
C ILE A 44 10.44 1.26 -19.08
N PHE A 45 9.17 1.14 -18.68
CA PHE A 45 8.07 1.05 -19.62
C PHE A 45 7.78 2.44 -20.18
N ARG A 46 7.91 2.58 -21.50
CA ARG A 46 7.63 3.84 -22.21
C ARG A 46 6.31 3.77 -22.99
N PRO A 47 5.57 4.87 -23.06
CA PRO A 47 4.39 4.95 -23.90
C PRO A 47 4.78 4.87 -25.37
N ARG A 48 3.89 4.27 -26.16
CA ARG A 48 4.01 4.17 -27.63
C ARG A 48 3.12 5.16 -28.35
N ARG A 49 2.05 5.62 -27.68
CA ARG A 49 1.04 6.50 -28.25
C ARG A 49 0.75 7.70 -27.35
N LEU A 50 0.31 8.79 -27.97
CA LEU A 50 -0.06 10.05 -27.32
C LEU A 50 -1.37 10.60 -27.93
N ALA A 51 -2.19 11.26 -27.11
CA ALA A 51 -3.22 12.20 -27.55
C ALA A 51 -3.17 13.44 -26.66
N LEU A 52 -3.21 14.64 -27.26
CA LEU A 52 -3.29 15.93 -26.57
C LEU A 52 -4.67 16.55 -26.79
N ALA A 53 -5.36 16.91 -25.72
CA ALA A 53 -6.73 17.39 -25.81
C ALA A 53 -7.16 18.20 -24.57
N THR A 54 -8.39 18.71 -24.61
CA THR A 54 -9.08 19.36 -23.48
C THR A 54 -9.70 18.37 -22.49
N SER A 55 -9.71 17.08 -22.84
CA SER A 55 -10.15 15.96 -22.00
C SER A 55 -9.37 14.69 -22.37
N PRO A 56 -9.35 13.63 -21.52
CA PRO A 56 -8.74 12.37 -21.89
C PRO A 56 -9.32 11.78 -23.18
N GLN A 57 -8.46 11.36 -24.11
CA GLN A 57 -8.83 10.78 -25.39
C GLN A 57 -8.00 9.53 -25.67
N LEU A 58 -8.51 8.61 -26.51
CA LEU A 58 -7.73 7.44 -26.90
C LEU A 58 -6.45 7.87 -27.65
N PRO A 59 -5.26 7.40 -27.23
CA PRO A 59 -4.01 7.85 -27.82
C PRO A 59 -3.77 7.17 -29.16
N THR A 60 -3.90 7.93 -30.25
CA THR A 60 -3.74 7.45 -31.63
C THR A 60 -2.43 7.89 -32.27
N ASN A 61 -1.85 9.02 -31.86
CA ASN A 61 -0.59 9.52 -32.42
C ASN A 61 0.59 8.76 -31.84
N GLN A 62 1.74 8.74 -32.53
CA GLN A 62 2.98 8.21 -31.95
C GLN A 62 3.41 9.07 -30.76
N PHE A 63 4.06 8.45 -29.77
CA PHE A 63 4.62 9.21 -28.66
C PHE A 63 5.80 10.07 -29.13
N GLU A 64 5.81 11.33 -28.72
CA GLU A 64 6.86 12.32 -28.96
C GLU A 64 6.92 13.29 -27.78
N THR A 65 7.98 14.10 -27.68
CA THR A 65 8.03 15.21 -26.72
C THR A 65 6.84 16.13 -26.93
N PHE A 66 6.15 16.49 -25.85
CA PHE A 66 4.90 17.24 -25.94
C PHE A 66 4.81 18.35 -24.91
N GLN A 67 3.97 19.35 -25.21
CA GLN A 67 3.72 20.48 -24.32
C GLN A 67 2.26 20.47 -23.86
N LEU A 68 2.05 20.61 -22.55
CA LEU A 68 0.73 20.90 -21.99
C LEU A 68 0.58 22.40 -21.75
N SER A 69 -0.64 22.88 -21.94
CA SER A 69 -1.07 24.29 -21.86
C SER A 69 -2.54 24.35 -21.46
N ILE A 70 -3.10 25.52 -21.20
CA ILE A 70 -4.51 25.64 -20.84
C ILE A 70 -5.45 25.26 -22.01
N GLU A 71 -5.00 25.39 -23.26
CA GLU A 71 -5.77 25.00 -24.46
C GLU A 71 -5.74 23.49 -24.70
N ARG A 72 -4.67 22.81 -24.29
CA ARG A 72 -4.52 21.35 -24.34
C ARG A 72 -3.94 20.85 -23.02
N PRO A 73 -4.75 20.84 -21.95
CA PRO A 73 -4.27 20.52 -20.62
C PRO A 73 -4.05 19.03 -20.41
N PHE A 74 -4.63 18.15 -21.25
CA PHE A 74 -4.49 16.69 -21.09
C PHE A 74 -3.55 16.08 -22.13
N ALA A 75 -2.70 15.17 -21.66
CA ALA A 75 -2.05 14.13 -22.44
C ALA A 75 -2.57 12.76 -21.98
N THR A 76 -3.07 11.96 -22.91
CA THR A 76 -3.31 10.53 -22.67
C THR A 76 -2.22 9.74 -23.38
N LEU A 77 -1.61 8.82 -22.64
CA LEU A 77 -0.49 8.00 -23.05
C LEU A 77 -0.94 6.55 -23.17
N GLY A 78 -0.55 5.88 -24.26
CA GLY A 78 -0.85 4.48 -24.50
C GLY A 78 0.42 3.64 -24.53
N TYR A 79 0.54 2.67 -23.63
CA TYR A 79 1.71 1.78 -23.53
C TYR A 79 1.67 0.62 -24.52
N GLY A 80 0.54 0.42 -25.18
CA GLY A 80 0.30 -0.69 -26.12
C GLY A 80 -0.01 -2.02 -25.43
N GLN A 81 0.31 -2.15 -24.15
CA GLN A 81 0.15 -3.34 -23.31
C GLN A 81 0.00 -2.91 -21.84
N GLU A 82 -0.29 -3.87 -20.96
CA GLU A 82 -0.34 -3.63 -19.52
C GLU A 82 1.07 -3.37 -18.96
N VAL A 83 1.20 -2.31 -18.16
CA VAL A 83 2.43 -1.93 -17.45
C VAL A 83 2.12 -1.61 -16.00
N ALA A 84 3.07 -1.84 -15.09
CA ALA A 84 2.94 -1.47 -13.68
C ALA A 84 4.30 -1.04 -13.14
N GLY A 85 4.30 -0.05 -12.24
CA GLY A 85 5.55 0.48 -11.75
C GLY A 85 5.48 1.85 -11.08
N TYR A 86 6.68 2.41 -10.94
CA TYR A 86 7.14 3.75 -10.62
C TYR A 86 6.79 4.83 -11.64
N PRO A 87 5.68 5.61 -11.64
CA PRO A 87 5.56 6.66 -12.63
C PRO A 87 6.77 7.62 -12.60
N ILE A 88 7.43 7.81 -13.75
CA ILE A 88 8.54 8.75 -13.98
C ILE A 88 8.10 9.74 -15.05
N PHE A 89 8.05 11.04 -14.75
CA PHE A 89 7.64 12.09 -15.70
C PHE A 89 7.80 13.53 -15.16
N GLU A 90 7.51 14.53 -16.00
CA GLU A 90 6.95 15.85 -15.63
C GLU A 90 5.40 15.85 -15.95
N VAL A 91 4.50 16.62 -15.29
CA VAL A 91 3.32 16.06 -14.54
C VAL A 91 1.83 16.46 -14.89
N ALA A 92 0.82 15.56 -14.57
CA ALA A 92 -0.38 15.69 -13.64
C ALA A 92 -1.79 14.99 -13.85
N ARG A 93 -1.95 13.64 -13.97
CA ARG A 93 -3.19 12.88 -13.53
C ARG A 93 -4.43 12.60 -14.46
N LEU A 94 -5.22 11.55 -14.07
CA LEU A 94 -6.56 11.01 -14.52
C LEU A 94 -7.78 11.40 -13.61
N THR A 95 -9.03 11.14 -14.06
CA THR A 95 -10.31 11.51 -13.42
C THR A 95 -10.62 10.78 -12.09
N GLY A 96 -10.69 11.52 -10.98
CA GLY A 96 -11.22 11.10 -9.65
C GLY A 96 -10.41 10.04 -8.87
N PRO A 97 -10.27 10.12 -7.53
CA PRO A 97 -9.69 9.02 -6.77
C PRO A 97 -10.65 7.82 -6.80
N TYR A 98 -10.17 6.70 -7.30
CA TYR A 98 -10.89 5.43 -7.26
C TYR A 98 -10.14 4.52 -6.27
N PRO A 99 -10.73 4.21 -5.11
CA PRO A 99 -10.01 3.48 -4.06
C PRO A 99 -9.82 2.00 -4.44
N PHE A 100 -8.60 1.51 -4.22
CA PHE A 100 -8.16 0.12 -4.40
C PHE A 100 -7.62 -0.45 -3.09
N SER A 101 -7.33 -1.75 -3.08
CA SER A 101 -6.64 -2.40 -1.96
C SER A 101 -5.28 -1.76 -1.69
N VAL A 102 -4.82 -1.83 -0.43
CA VAL A 102 -3.50 -1.31 -0.03
C VAL A 102 -2.41 -1.98 -0.85
N ALA A 103 -2.32 -3.32 -0.81
CA ALA A 103 -1.54 -4.19 -1.69
C ALA A 103 -0.22 -3.62 -2.26
N LEU A 104 0.53 -2.91 -1.39
CA LEU A 104 1.80 -2.26 -1.66
C LEU A 104 1.78 -1.33 -2.89
N SER A 105 0.67 -0.62 -3.10
CA SER A 105 0.46 0.28 -4.24
C SER A 105 -0.35 1.52 -3.90
N ASN A 106 -0.37 2.51 -4.79
CA ASN A 106 -1.19 3.70 -4.65
C ASN A 106 -2.67 3.30 -4.72
N THR A 107 -3.36 3.38 -3.59
CA THR A 107 -4.77 3.00 -3.48
C THR A 107 -5.70 3.92 -4.25
N TYR A 108 -5.30 5.15 -4.57
CA TYR A 108 -6.12 6.10 -5.36
C TYR A 108 -5.72 6.16 -6.83
N ARG A 109 -4.56 5.59 -7.17
CA ARG A 109 -3.93 5.57 -8.50
C ARG A 109 -3.83 6.94 -9.16
N VAL A 110 -3.64 7.94 -8.33
CA VAL A 110 -3.51 9.33 -8.71
C VAL A 110 -2.44 9.95 -7.84
N GLU A 111 -1.59 10.76 -8.46
CA GLU A 111 -0.55 11.55 -7.80
C GLU A 111 -0.61 12.97 -8.33
N THR A 112 -0.59 13.95 -7.43
CA THR A 112 -0.41 15.36 -7.78
C THR A 112 0.99 15.79 -7.38
N PHE A 113 1.71 16.49 -8.27
CA PHE A 113 3.04 17.01 -7.96
C PHE A 113 3.08 18.53 -8.16
N ASN A 114 3.81 19.19 -7.27
CA ASN A 114 4.16 20.60 -7.41
C ASN A 114 5.49 20.71 -8.18
N ILE A 115 5.44 21.20 -9.41
CA ILE A 115 6.62 21.33 -10.28
C ILE A 115 7.14 22.76 -10.23
N THR A 116 8.34 22.93 -9.68
CA THR A 116 8.99 24.24 -9.55
C THR A 116 10.34 24.32 -10.26
N LYS A 117 10.88 23.19 -10.71
CA LYS A 117 12.18 23.07 -11.39
C LYS A 117 12.12 21.95 -12.42
N THR A 118 12.94 22.07 -13.45
CA THR A 118 13.13 21.03 -14.47
C THR A 118 13.91 19.85 -13.91
N GLY A 119 13.55 18.63 -14.30
CA GLY A 119 14.32 17.43 -13.97
C GLY A 119 13.47 16.17 -13.80
N PRO A 120 14.09 15.01 -13.57
CA PRO A 120 13.36 13.77 -13.37
C PRO A 120 12.58 13.80 -12.04
N ILE A 121 11.32 13.39 -12.10
CA ILE A 121 10.46 13.22 -10.92
C ILE A 121 9.87 11.81 -10.97
N GLU A 122 9.80 11.20 -9.80
CA GLU A 122 9.22 9.88 -9.60
C GLU A 122 8.13 9.93 -8.52
N ALA A 123 7.04 9.22 -8.76
CA ALA A 123 6.03 8.97 -7.75
C ALA A 123 6.58 8.09 -6.61
N TYR A 124 6.19 8.41 -5.38
CA TYR A 124 6.55 7.59 -4.23
C TYR A 124 5.87 6.22 -4.27
N PHE A 125 4.59 6.16 -4.62
CA PHE A 125 3.85 4.91 -4.68
C PHE A 125 3.92 4.27 -6.06
N LEU A 126 3.99 2.95 -6.03
CA LEU A 126 3.74 2.10 -7.19
C LEU A 126 2.32 2.35 -7.71
N GLN A 127 2.15 2.47 -9.03
CA GLN A 127 0.85 2.23 -9.66
C GLN A 127 0.79 0.80 -10.22
N GLY A 128 -0.25 0.07 -9.84
CA GLY A 128 -0.56 -1.23 -10.42
C GLY A 128 -0.86 -1.16 -11.92
N GLY A 129 -1.20 -2.31 -12.49
CA GLY A 129 -1.46 -2.51 -13.93
C GLY A 129 -2.30 -1.42 -14.57
N GLN A 130 -1.80 -0.84 -15.64
CA GLN A 130 -2.55 -0.02 -16.59
C GLN A 130 -1.97 -0.11 -17.99
N ARG A 131 -2.86 0.06 -18.97
CA ARG A 131 -2.50 0.25 -20.37
C ARG A 131 -2.43 1.73 -20.79
N TRP A 132 -3.14 2.59 -20.06
CA TRP A 132 -3.22 4.02 -20.34
C TRP A 132 -2.93 4.84 -19.10
N GLN A 133 -2.24 5.95 -19.28
CA GLN A 133 -2.01 6.97 -18.26
C GLN A 133 -2.53 8.30 -18.80
N SER A 134 -3.14 9.14 -17.97
CA SER A 134 -3.35 10.55 -18.33
C SER A 134 -2.59 11.48 -17.40
N ILE A 135 -2.14 12.58 -17.99
CA ILE A 135 -1.39 13.67 -17.40
C ILE A 135 -2.18 14.93 -17.71
N ARG A 136 -2.47 15.76 -16.71
CA ARG A 136 -3.23 16.99 -16.84
C ARG A 136 -2.48 18.17 -16.22
N LEU A 137 -2.24 19.24 -16.96
CA LEU A 137 -1.80 20.50 -16.35
C LEU A 137 -2.94 21.13 -15.54
N LEU A 138 -2.69 21.43 -14.26
CA LEU A 138 -3.70 21.93 -13.32
C LEU A 138 -3.70 23.45 -13.15
N THR A 139 -2.58 24.10 -13.43
CA THR A 139 -2.37 25.54 -13.23
C THR A 139 -2.16 26.24 -14.56
N ASP A 140 -2.21 27.57 -14.54
CA ASP A 140 -1.79 28.37 -15.67
C ASP A 140 -0.29 28.14 -15.98
N GLY A 141 0.07 28.37 -17.23
CA GLY A 141 1.43 28.18 -17.74
C GLY A 141 1.55 27.00 -18.69
N THR A 142 2.79 26.55 -18.87
CA THR A 142 3.13 25.48 -19.82
C THR A 142 4.21 24.59 -19.24
N ILE A 143 4.15 23.30 -19.55
CA ILE A 143 5.19 22.32 -19.20
C ILE A 143 5.52 21.47 -20.43
N ILE A 144 6.79 21.13 -20.61
CA ILE A 144 7.29 20.35 -21.75
C ILE A 144 7.81 19.01 -21.23
N LEU A 145 7.23 17.92 -21.72
CA LEU A 145 7.48 16.56 -21.27
C LEU A 145 8.26 15.80 -22.34
N SER A 146 9.55 15.57 -22.08
CA SER A 146 10.43 14.89 -23.04
C SER A 146 10.47 13.37 -22.89
N ASP A 147 10.30 12.85 -21.67
CA ASP A 147 10.20 11.42 -21.38
C ASP A 147 9.13 11.18 -20.30
N VAL A 148 8.39 10.09 -20.46
CA VAL A 148 7.36 9.65 -19.52
C VAL A 148 7.38 8.13 -19.49
N GLY A 149 7.21 7.52 -18.32
CA GLY A 149 7.17 6.08 -18.22
C GLY A 149 6.87 5.55 -16.84
N PHE A 150 7.08 4.24 -16.70
CA PHE A 150 7.06 3.55 -15.42
C PHE A 150 8.39 2.84 -15.19
N ARG A 151 9.03 3.08 -14.04
CA ARG A 151 10.04 2.16 -13.51
C ARG A 151 9.35 0.85 -13.18
N ALA A 152 9.63 -0.19 -13.95
CA ALA A 152 8.92 -1.45 -13.85
C ALA A 152 8.98 -2.03 -12.42
N ALA A 153 7.84 -2.49 -11.92
CA ALA A 153 7.75 -3.34 -10.73
C ALA A 153 7.12 -4.71 -11.04
N ILE A 154 6.92 -5.00 -12.33
CA ILE A 154 6.51 -6.30 -12.86
C ILE A 154 7.54 -6.71 -13.92
N PRO A 155 7.64 -8.00 -14.27
CA PRO A 155 8.54 -8.47 -15.31
C PRO A 155 8.31 -7.77 -16.66
N GLY A 156 9.34 -7.74 -17.50
CA GLY A 156 9.24 -7.28 -18.88
C GLY A 156 8.20 -8.07 -19.69
N THR A 157 7.65 -7.42 -20.71
CA THR A 157 6.35 -7.73 -21.32
C THR A 157 6.40 -8.61 -22.57
N GLU A 158 7.54 -9.22 -22.92
CA GLU A 158 7.57 -10.24 -23.98
C GLU A 158 7.74 -11.62 -23.34
N PRO A 159 6.63 -12.32 -23.01
CA PRO A 159 6.65 -13.69 -22.51
C PRO A 159 7.35 -14.67 -23.46
N SER A 160 7.27 -14.44 -24.77
CA SER A 160 7.92 -15.28 -25.78
C SER A 160 9.44 -15.31 -25.68
N ALA A 161 10.05 -14.26 -25.12
CA ALA A 161 11.48 -14.25 -24.82
C ALA A 161 11.84 -15.04 -23.55
N GLN A 162 10.85 -15.59 -22.83
CA GLN A 162 11.01 -16.20 -21.52
C GLN A 162 10.73 -17.72 -21.49
N GLY A 163 10.28 -18.35 -22.58
CA GLY A 163 10.35 -19.82 -22.70
C GLY A 163 9.25 -20.52 -23.48
N GLY A 164 8.07 -19.90 -23.63
CA GLY A 164 6.94 -20.48 -24.36
C GLY A 164 6.41 -19.55 -25.45
N SER A 165 5.91 -20.12 -26.55
CA SER A 165 5.28 -19.38 -27.64
C SER A 165 4.19 -20.21 -28.29
N PHE A 166 3.18 -19.54 -28.84
CA PHE A 166 2.16 -20.13 -29.68
C PHE A 166 2.01 -19.30 -30.94
N GLU A 167 1.91 -19.99 -32.07
CA GLU A 167 1.62 -19.40 -33.37
C GLU A 167 0.79 -20.40 -34.18
N SER A 168 -0.18 -19.88 -34.90
CA SER A 168 -1.09 -20.60 -35.78
C SER A 168 -1.40 -19.74 -37.01
N ASP A 169 -2.13 -20.31 -37.97
CA ASP A 169 -2.65 -19.61 -39.15
C ASP A 169 -3.83 -18.66 -38.84
N ASP A 170 -4.30 -18.62 -37.58
CA ASP A 170 -5.33 -17.71 -37.11
C ASP A 170 -4.72 -16.58 -36.23
N ASP A 171 -4.68 -15.37 -36.79
CA ASP A 171 -4.17 -14.17 -36.12
C ASP A 171 -4.94 -13.81 -34.83
N LEU A 172 -6.23 -14.14 -34.74
CA LEU A 172 -7.02 -13.89 -33.54
C LEU A 172 -6.57 -14.82 -32.41
N LEU A 173 -6.34 -16.10 -32.70
CA LEU A 173 -5.84 -17.06 -31.70
C LEU A 173 -4.43 -16.68 -31.22
N ASN A 174 -3.57 -16.25 -32.14
CA ASN A 174 -2.24 -15.72 -31.81
C ASN A 174 -2.35 -14.51 -30.86
N GLY A 175 -3.29 -13.60 -31.13
CA GLY A 175 -3.58 -12.43 -30.30
C GLY A 175 -4.11 -12.79 -28.91
N ILE A 176 -5.05 -13.73 -28.81
CA ILE A 176 -5.62 -14.22 -27.54
C ILE A 176 -4.52 -14.86 -26.68
N TRP A 177 -3.70 -15.73 -27.26
CA TRP A 177 -2.60 -16.36 -26.53
C TRP A 177 -1.61 -15.33 -26.00
N LYS A 178 -1.18 -14.38 -26.86
CA LYS A 178 -0.26 -13.31 -26.46
C LYS A 178 -0.85 -12.47 -25.32
N LEU A 179 -2.13 -12.10 -25.41
CA LEU A 179 -2.78 -11.31 -24.38
C LEU A 179 -2.85 -12.05 -23.03
N GLY A 180 -3.23 -13.34 -23.04
CA GLY A 180 -3.29 -14.16 -21.84
C GLY A 180 -1.92 -14.31 -21.15
N ALA A 181 -0.87 -14.57 -21.94
CA ALA A 181 0.50 -14.66 -21.46
C ALA A 181 0.99 -13.35 -20.82
N VAL A 182 0.74 -12.21 -21.46
CA VAL A 182 1.11 -10.89 -20.93
C VAL A 182 0.34 -10.58 -19.65
N ALA A 183 -0.97 -10.86 -19.60
CA ALA A 183 -1.81 -10.57 -18.44
C ALA A 183 -1.38 -11.37 -17.21
N ALA A 184 -1.18 -12.70 -17.36
CA ALA A 184 -0.75 -13.56 -16.25
C ALA A 184 0.66 -13.19 -15.76
N ASN A 185 1.61 -12.97 -16.67
CA ASN A 185 2.97 -12.57 -16.29
C ASN A 185 3.01 -11.20 -15.61
N ALA A 186 2.15 -10.26 -15.99
CA ALA A 186 2.02 -8.96 -15.31
C ALA A 186 1.47 -9.09 -13.87
N ALA A 187 0.71 -10.14 -13.59
CA ALA A 187 0.17 -10.41 -12.25
C ALA A 187 1.17 -11.15 -11.34
N CYS A 188 2.27 -11.68 -11.87
CA CYS A 188 3.29 -12.37 -11.08
C CYS A 188 4.45 -11.43 -10.74
N VAL A 189 4.74 -11.31 -9.44
CA VAL A 189 5.73 -10.37 -8.89
C VAL A 189 6.77 -11.13 -8.07
N GLU A 190 8.04 -10.74 -8.20
CA GLU A 190 9.12 -11.36 -7.46
C GLU A 190 9.20 -10.81 -6.02
N LYS A 191 9.73 -11.61 -5.10
CA LYS A 191 10.00 -11.22 -3.71
C LYS A 191 10.74 -9.87 -3.64
N GLY A 192 10.26 -8.97 -2.78
CA GLY A 192 10.86 -7.66 -2.55
C GLY A 192 10.76 -6.67 -3.72
N THR A 193 10.01 -6.97 -4.79
CA THR A 193 9.81 -6.00 -5.90
C THR A 193 8.73 -4.97 -5.61
N GLN A 194 7.75 -5.34 -4.78
CA GLN A 194 6.69 -4.45 -4.30
C GLN A 194 7.20 -3.85 -2.99
N LYS A 195 7.66 -2.59 -3.01
CA LYS A 195 8.38 -1.98 -1.88
C LYS A 195 7.45 -1.61 -0.73
N ALA A 196 8.04 -1.48 0.45
CA ALA A 196 7.37 -0.94 1.61
C ALA A 196 6.82 0.46 1.31
N ILE A 197 5.63 0.77 1.83
CA ILE A 197 4.89 1.97 1.44
C ILE A 197 4.79 3.02 2.56
N TRP A 198 5.31 2.75 3.76
CA TRP A 198 5.46 3.73 4.84
C TRP A 198 6.94 4.04 5.11
N ASN A 199 7.25 5.27 5.54
CA ASN A 199 8.60 5.61 6.00
C ASN A 199 8.61 5.67 7.52
N VAL A 200 9.29 4.73 8.16
CA VAL A 200 9.43 4.66 9.61
C VAL A 200 10.78 5.26 10.02
N SER A 201 10.77 6.08 11.06
CA SER A 201 11.96 6.75 11.60
C SER A 201 11.86 6.88 13.12
N SER A 202 12.93 7.35 13.77
CA SER A 202 12.93 7.65 15.20
C SER A 202 11.90 8.72 15.61
N ASP A 203 11.48 9.58 14.68
CA ASP A 203 10.54 10.68 14.95
C ASP A 203 9.07 10.27 14.79
N GLY A 204 8.83 9.05 14.29
CA GLY A 204 7.52 8.50 13.97
C GLY A 204 7.47 7.91 12.57
N THR A 205 6.28 7.50 12.16
CA THR A 205 6.00 6.90 10.85
C THR A 205 5.26 7.88 9.95
N ILE A 206 5.84 8.20 8.80
CA ILE A 206 5.20 9.00 7.76
C ILE A 206 4.28 8.11 6.93
N VAL A 207 3.00 8.46 6.93
CA VAL A 207 1.93 7.86 6.14
C VAL A 207 1.43 8.88 5.12
N ARG A 208 1.55 8.54 3.82
CA ARG A 208 1.07 9.37 2.70
C ARG A 208 -0.36 9.00 2.32
N GLY A 209 -0.95 9.74 1.39
CA GLY A 209 -2.31 9.54 0.89
C GLY A 209 -2.55 8.14 0.34
N MET A 210 -3.13 7.29 1.18
CA MET A 210 -3.57 5.95 0.88
C MET A 210 -4.75 5.57 1.78
N ARG A 211 -5.55 4.59 1.36
CA ARG A 211 -6.53 3.96 2.24
C ARG A 211 -5.85 3.48 3.53
N PRO A 212 -6.54 3.49 4.68
CA PRO A 212 -5.94 2.99 5.90
C PRO A 212 -5.43 1.55 5.77
N ALA A 213 -4.17 1.33 6.11
CA ALA A 213 -3.61 0.01 6.32
C ALA A 213 -3.97 -0.45 7.74
N ILE A 214 -4.54 -1.64 7.86
CA ILE A 214 -5.15 -2.13 9.11
C ILE A 214 -4.12 -2.94 9.89
N GLY A 215 -4.04 -2.74 11.20
CA GLY A 215 -3.12 -3.49 12.06
C GLY A 215 -3.56 -4.94 12.21
N ALA A 216 -2.63 -5.88 12.09
CA ALA A 216 -2.83 -7.29 12.41
C ALA A 216 -2.88 -7.56 13.92
N ASN A 217 -2.39 -6.63 14.74
CA ASN A 217 -2.48 -6.70 16.19
C ASN A 217 -3.76 -5.99 16.66
N GLY A 218 -4.63 -6.70 17.39
CA GLY A 218 -5.91 -6.14 17.84
C GLY A 218 -7.07 -6.31 16.85
N THR A 219 -7.14 -7.44 16.15
CA THR A 219 -8.23 -7.70 15.17
C THR A 219 -9.62 -7.89 15.77
N ALA A 220 -9.70 -8.23 17.06
CA ALA A 220 -10.95 -8.46 17.78
C ALA A 220 -11.14 -7.47 18.95
N LEU A 221 -10.59 -6.25 18.83
CA LEU A 221 -10.81 -5.21 19.84
C LEU A 221 -12.28 -4.85 19.93
N GLU A 222 -12.78 -4.75 21.16
CA GLU A 222 -14.14 -4.37 21.50
C GLU A 222 -14.09 -3.19 22.47
N GLU A 223 -15.02 -2.24 22.31
CA GLU A 223 -15.23 -1.15 23.28
C GLU A 223 -13.92 -0.44 23.67
N TYR A 224 -13.16 -0.01 22.68
CA TYR A 224 -11.79 0.48 22.89
C TYR A 224 -11.63 1.98 22.60
N THR A 225 -10.65 2.56 23.26
CA THR A 225 -10.20 3.93 23.07
C THR A 225 -8.82 3.92 22.42
N LEU A 226 -8.77 4.32 21.15
CA LEU A 226 -7.54 4.54 20.39
C LEU A 226 -7.01 5.94 20.68
N GLN A 227 -5.72 6.05 21.03
CA GLN A 227 -5.03 7.32 21.19
C GLN A 227 -3.70 7.31 20.44
N PHE A 228 -3.38 8.40 19.76
CA PHE A 228 -2.09 8.55 19.07
C PHE A 228 -1.74 10.02 18.86
N ASP A 229 -0.46 10.28 18.62
CA ASP A 229 0.02 11.60 18.22
C ASP A 229 0.14 11.65 16.69
N VAL A 230 -0.34 12.74 16.10
CA VAL A 230 -0.22 13.01 14.67
C VAL A 230 0.35 14.40 14.43
N LYS A 231 1.27 14.50 13.48
CA LYS A 231 1.66 15.75 12.85
C LYS A 231 1.18 15.75 11.41
N ILE A 232 0.34 16.70 11.03
CA ILE A 232 -0.17 16.80 9.65
C ILE A 232 0.94 17.42 8.80
N GLU A 233 1.56 16.65 7.92
CA GLU A 233 2.63 17.15 7.03
C GLU A 233 2.05 17.90 5.84
N ARG A 234 0.89 17.45 5.35
CA ARG A 234 0.11 18.13 4.31
C ARG A 234 -1.33 17.65 4.32
N GLY A 235 -2.28 18.57 4.24
CA GLY A 235 -3.68 18.28 3.98
C GLY A 235 -4.44 17.73 5.19
N GLY A 236 -4.05 16.55 5.67
CA GLY A 236 -4.78 15.85 6.73
C GLY A 236 -4.27 14.43 6.98
N MET A 237 -5.13 13.62 7.59
CA MET A 237 -4.93 12.17 7.74
C MET A 237 -6.27 11.44 7.76
N THR A 238 -6.22 10.12 7.58
CA THR A 238 -7.38 9.24 7.74
C THR A 238 -7.00 8.07 8.61
N TRP A 239 -7.83 7.70 9.58
CA TRP A 239 -7.66 6.48 10.37
C TRP A 239 -8.93 5.65 10.38
N ALA A 240 -8.76 4.35 10.55
CA ALA A 240 -9.83 3.37 10.64
C ALA A 240 -9.98 2.93 12.10
N VAL A 241 -11.21 2.65 12.50
CA VAL A 241 -11.56 1.99 13.77
C VAL A 241 -12.71 1.02 13.52
N ALA A 242 -12.90 0.04 14.41
CA ALA A 242 -13.87 -1.05 14.25
C ALA A 242 -13.84 -1.66 12.83
N PHE A 243 -12.63 -1.85 12.29
CA PHE A 243 -12.43 -2.24 10.90
C PHE A 243 -12.10 -3.74 10.82
N PRO A 244 -12.81 -4.54 10.02
CA PRO A 244 -12.52 -5.96 9.89
C PRO A 244 -11.16 -6.17 9.20
N PHE A 245 -10.33 -7.03 9.77
CA PHE A 245 -8.97 -7.28 9.26
C PHE A 245 -8.95 -8.32 8.13
N GLY A 246 -9.56 -9.50 8.36
CA GLY A 246 -9.51 -10.62 7.40
C GLY A 246 -10.25 -10.37 6.09
N TYR A 247 -11.19 -9.43 6.09
CA TYR A 247 -11.94 -9.02 4.90
C TYR A 247 -12.25 -7.52 4.98
N PRO A 248 -11.27 -6.65 4.67
CA PRO A 248 -11.31 -5.21 4.97
C PRO A 248 -12.18 -4.41 3.97
N ASN A 249 -13.42 -4.85 3.79
CA ASN A 249 -14.35 -4.30 2.81
C ASN A 249 -15.10 -3.07 3.33
N GLN A 250 -15.52 -3.06 4.59
CA GLN A 250 -16.32 -1.98 5.17
C GLN A 250 -16.02 -1.83 6.66
N GLY A 251 -15.84 -0.60 7.12
CA GLY A 251 -15.69 -0.26 8.54
C GLY A 251 -15.71 1.25 8.73
N LEU A 252 -15.52 1.73 9.96
CA LEU A 252 -15.52 3.16 10.26
C LEU A 252 -14.22 3.83 9.80
N LEU A 253 -14.36 4.99 9.17
CA LEU A 253 -13.28 5.82 8.67
C LEU A 253 -13.43 7.24 9.20
N LEU A 254 -12.37 7.79 9.75
CA LEU A 254 -12.30 9.15 10.27
C LEU A 254 -11.22 9.90 9.50
N SER A 255 -11.56 11.04 8.90
CA SER A 255 -10.61 11.86 8.14
C SER A 255 -10.49 13.24 8.74
N LEU A 256 -9.36 13.53 9.38
CA LEU A 256 -8.99 14.85 9.87
C LEU A 256 -8.41 15.66 8.72
N THR A 257 -9.00 16.82 8.45
CA THR A 257 -8.50 17.78 7.46
C THR A 257 -8.05 19.05 8.18
N SER A 258 -6.83 19.50 7.87
CA SER A 258 -6.26 20.77 8.35
C SER A 258 -7.00 21.99 7.79
N GLU A 259 -6.47 23.18 8.05
CA GLU A 259 -6.94 24.42 7.42
C GLU A 259 -6.68 24.51 5.92
N LEU A 260 -5.87 23.61 5.35
CA LEU A 260 -5.52 23.56 3.94
C LEU A 260 -4.91 24.88 3.45
N PRO A 261 -3.77 25.34 4.00
CA PRO A 261 -3.17 26.60 3.61
C PRO A 261 -2.84 26.59 2.10
N SER A 262 -2.95 27.75 1.45
CA SER A 262 -2.80 27.89 0.00
C SER A 262 -1.41 27.49 -0.51
N GLU A 263 -0.40 27.59 0.35
CA GLU A 263 1.01 27.34 0.09
C GLU A 263 1.31 25.85 -0.14
N THR A 264 0.52 24.96 0.47
CA THR A 264 0.74 23.50 0.42
C THR A 264 -0.44 22.74 -0.18
N SER A 265 -1.61 23.37 -0.28
CA SER A 265 -2.80 22.77 -0.88
C SER A 265 -2.73 22.81 -2.39
N PHE A 266 -2.99 21.67 -3.02
CA PHE A 266 -3.11 21.62 -4.47
C PHE A 266 -4.41 22.29 -4.95
N VAL A 267 -4.36 22.89 -6.14
CA VAL A 267 -5.51 23.57 -6.75
C VAL A 267 -6.70 22.63 -7.04
N ASN A 268 -6.44 21.32 -7.10
CA ASN A 268 -7.45 20.28 -7.34
C ASN A 268 -7.96 19.62 -6.03
N THR A 269 -7.62 20.16 -4.85
CA THR A 269 -8.13 19.65 -3.57
C THR A 269 -9.65 19.73 -3.52
N ASN A 270 -10.31 18.62 -3.18
CA ASN A 270 -11.75 18.54 -3.10
C ASN A 270 -12.25 18.97 -1.71
N PHE A 271 -12.58 20.26 -1.57
CA PHE A 271 -13.09 20.82 -0.31
C PHE A 271 -14.48 20.35 0.10
N SER A 272 -15.23 19.68 -0.80
CA SER A 272 -16.51 19.07 -0.44
C SER A 272 -16.33 17.71 0.26
N LEU A 273 -15.29 16.96 -0.14
CA LEU A 273 -15.00 15.63 0.40
C LEU A 273 -14.06 15.67 1.62
N THR A 274 -13.12 16.61 1.62
CA THR A 274 -12.23 16.90 2.76
C THR A 274 -12.36 18.38 3.13
N PRO A 275 -13.45 18.77 3.83
CA PRO A 275 -13.66 20.17 4.22
C PRO A 275 -12.61 20.65 5.21
N ARG A 276 -12.22 21.92 5.10
CA ARG A 276 -11.23 22.56 5.98
C ARG A 276 -11.62 22.45 7.45
N ASN A 277 -10.64 22.28 8.33
CA ASN A 277 -10.83 22.27 9.79
C ASN A 277 -11.96 21.34 10.25
N SER A 278 -11.97 20.13 9.73
CA SER A 278 -13.06 19.21 10.00
C SER A 278 -12.57 17.79 10.22
N ILE A 279 -13.40 17.00 10.90
CA ILE A 279 -13.32 15.55 10.89
C ILE A 279 -14.52 15.03 10.12
N THR A 280 -14.29 14.34 9.00
CA THR A 280 -15.32 13.60 8.26
C THR A 280 -15.42 12.18 8.80
N LEU A 281 -16.62 11.75 9.15
CA LEU A 281 -16.96 10.39 9.55
C LEU A 281 -17.59 9.67 8.36
N GLY A 282 -16.98 8.56 7.95
CA GLY A 282 -17.48 7.67 6.93
C GLY A 282 -17.60 6.23 7.40
N PHE A 283 -18.36 5.44 6.66
CA PHE A 283 -18.44 3.99 6.81
C PHE A 283 -18.35 3.32 5.43
N GLY A 284 -17.53 2.29 5.30
CA GLY A 284 -17.42 1.51 4.06
C GLY A 284 -15.99 1.27 3.61
N PHE A 285 -15.81 1.02 2.31
CA PHE A 285 -14.51 0.72 1.72
C PHE A 285 -13.59 1.95 1.70
N SER A 286 -14.15 3.15 1.51
CA SER A 286 -13.42 4.41 1.53
C SER A 286 -14.36 5.55 1.94
N LEU A 287 -13.97 6.81 1.73
CA LEU A 287 -14.90 7.96 1.85
C LEU A 287 -15.82 8.11 0.62
N VAL A 288 -15.53 7.37 -0.45
CA VAL A 288 -16.30 7.35 -1.71
C VAL A 288 -16.50 5.91 -2.17
N ASN A 289 -17.58 5.68 -2.93
CA ASN A 289 -17.88 4.37 -3.49
C ASN A 289 -16.74 3.83 -4.37
N GLN A 290 -16.56 2.52 -4.31
CA GLN A 290 -15.85 1.71 -5.29
C GLN A 290 -16.90 1.03 -6.20
N THR A 291 -16.57 0.60 -7.42
CA THR A 291 -17.51 -0.04 -8.39
C THR A 291 -18.50 -1.03 -7.76
N THR A 292 -18.05 -1.88 -6.84
CA THR A 292 -18.89 -2.92 -6.20
C THR A 292 -19.04 -2.74 -4.69
N LEU A 293 -18.45 -1.71 -4.09
CA LEU A 293 -18.44 -1.52 -2.63
C LEU A 293 -18.90 -0.12 -2.27
N SER A 294 -20.05 -0.06 -1.59
CA SER A 294 -20.65 1.17 -1.10
C SER A 294 -19.82 1.80 0.01
N SER A 295 -19.89 3.12 0.09
CA SER A 295 -19.37 3.94 1.17
C SER A 295 -20.40 5.01 1.52
N TYR A 296 -20.45 5.37 2.78
CA TYR A 296 -21.45 6.28 3.34
C TYR A 296 -20.72 7.42 4.04
N ASN A 297 -21.07 8.66 3.70
CA ASN A 297 -20.69 9.82 4.50
C ASN A 297 -21.72 9.97 5.63
N LEU A 298 -21.27 9.75 6.86
CA LEU A 298 -22.13 9.80 8.03
C LEU A 298 -22.17 11.19 8.66
N GLY A 299 -21.15 12.00 8.44
CA GLY A 299 -21.14 13.36 8.94
C GLY A 299 -19.82 14.07 8.74
N THR A 300 -19.84 15.39 8.87
CA THR A 300 -18.64 16.23 8.92
C THR A 300 -18.77 17.17 10.10
N PHE A 301 -17.78 17.15 10.97
CA PHE A 301 -17.78 17.87 12.23
C PHE A 301 -16.70 18.95 12.21
N SER A 302 -17.10 20.20 12.47
CA SER A 302 -16.16 21.33 12.54
C SER A 302 -15.31 21.23 13.80
N ILE A 303 -14.03 21.54 13.66
CA ILE A 303 -13.09 21.59 14.79
C ILE A 303 -13.11 23.02 15.35
N PRO A 304 -13.24 23.22 16.68
CA PRO A 304 -13.44 24.54 17.27
C PRO A 304 -12.17 25.42 17.29
N PHE A 305 -11.09 24.97 16.67
CA PHE A 305 -9.84 25.71 16.56
C PHE A 305 -9.11 25.41 15.22
N PRO A 306 -8.20 26.30 14.81
CA PRO A 306 -7.31 26.07 13.67
C PRO A 306 -6.46 24.80 13.80
N VAL A 307 -6.56 23.89 12.83
CA VAL A 307 -5.68 22.74 12.70
C VAL A 307 -4.62 23.06 11.64
N HIS A 308 -3.41 23.35 12.09
CA HIS A 308 -2.29 23.74 11.27
C HIS A 308 -1.48 22.53 10.80
N GLU A 309 -0.86 22.65 9.64
CA GLU A 309 0.17 21.72 9.21
C GLU A 309 1.45 21.91 10.04
N ASN A 310 2.27 20.86 10.14
CA ASN A 310 3.53 20.81 10.88
C ASN A 310 3.43 21.00 12.40
N ILE A 311 2.23 20.90 12.97
CA ILE A 311 1.97 20.91 14.42
C ILE A 311 1.51 19.53 14.88
N TRP A 312 1.96 19.12 16.07
CA TRP A 312 1.54 17.87 16.70
C TRP A 312 0.19 18.02 17.40
N TYR A 313 -0.68 17.03 17.19
CA TYR A 313 -1.97 16.89 17.85
C TYR A 313 -2.10 15.50 18.46
N ARG A 314 -2.75 15.42 19.63
CA ARG A 314 -3.18 14.17 20.26
C ARG A 314 -4.61 13.87 19.81
N ILE A 315 -4.79 12.76 19.10
CA ILE A 315 -6.12 12.23 18.77
C ILE A 315 -6.50 11.19 19.82
N LYS A 316 -7.76 11.23 20.25
CA LYS A 316 -8.41 10.17 21.02
C LYS A 316 -9.74 9.84 20.36
N THR A 317 -9.93 8.57 20.00
CA THR A 317 -11.18 8.02 19.45
C THR A 317 -11.69 6.96 20.42
N ALA A 318 -12.85 7.19 21.02
CA ALA A 318 -13.47 6.26 21.97
C ALA A 318 -14.71 5.60 21.35
N LEU A 319 -14.68 4.27 21.28
CA LEU A 319 -15.82 3.42 20.97
C LEU A 319 -16.36 2.86 22.28
N SER A 320 -17.64 3.13 22.57
CA SER A 320 -18.26 2.74 23.83
C SER A 320 -19.27 1.58 23.67
N PRO A 321 -19.61 0.87 24.77
CA PRO A 321 -20.57 -0.24 24.77
C PRO A 321 -21.95 0.13 24.20
N ASN A 322 -22.38 1.38 24.43
CA ASN A 322 -23.67 1.89 23.97
C ASN A 322 -23.63 2.39 22.50
N GLN A 323 -22.73 1.84 21.68
CA GLN A 323 -22.53 2.20 20.27
C GLN A 323 -22.35 3.70 20.03
N HIS A 324 -21.63 4.39 20.91
CA HIS A 324 -21.22 5.77 20.66
C HIS A 324 -19.77 5.83 20.17
N LEU A 325 -19.54 6.79 19.29
CA LEU A 325 -18.23 7.16 18.80
C LEU A 325 -17.97 8.62 19.20
N ALA A 326 -16.92 8.82 19.99
CA ALA A 326 -16.45 10.14 20.37
C ALA A 326 -15.03 10.37 19.88
N VAL A 327 -14.76 11.57 19.35
CA VAL A 327 -13.42 11.97 18.90
C VAL A 327 -13.01 13.26 19.59
N PHE A 328 -11.79 13.25 20.11
CA PHE A 328 -11.14 14.38 20.75
C PHE A 328 -9.85 14.72 20.03
N LEU A 329 -9.56 16.02 19.94
CA LEU A 329 -8.31 16.55 19.43
C LEU A 329 -7.73 17.48 20.50
N ASN A 330 -6.54 17.19 21.02
CA ASN A 330 -5.92 17.90 22.15
C ASN A 330 -6.91 18.09 23.32
N GLU A 331 -7.51 17.00 23.79
CA GLU A 331 -8.49 16.95 24.89
C GLU A 331 -9.85 17.63 24.60
N THR A 332 -9.97 18.39 23.52
CA THR A 332 -11.23 19.02 23.11
C THR A 332 -12.08 18.01 22.36
N GLN A 333 -13.30 17.75 22.85
CA GLN A 333 -14.26 16.89 22.15
C GLN A 333 -14.73 17.58 20.86
N VAL A 334 -14.46 16.96 19.71
CA VAL A 334 -14.94 17.44 18.40
C VAL A 334 -16.39 17.00 18.19
N PHE A 335 -16.68 15.73 18.48
CA PHE A 335 -18.05 15.20 18.47
C PHE A 335 -18.18 13.96 19.36
N ASN A 336 -19.44 13.63 19.67
CA ASN A 336 -19.85 12.38 20.29
C ASN A 336 -21.22 12.02 19.71
N VAL A 337 -21.29 10.91 18.96
CA VAL A 337 -22.48 10.52 18.19
C VAL A 337 -22.87 9.08 18.47
N SER A 338 -24.17 8.80 18.40
CA SER A 338 -24.68 7.43 18.43
C SER A 338 -24.65 6.83 17.03
N LEU A 339 -23.96 5.70 16.87
CA LEU A 339 -23.79 5.03 15.57
C LEU A 339 -25.10 4.42 15.06
N SER A 340 -26.04 4.07 15.94
CA SER A 340 -27.35 3.51 15.58
C SER A 340 -28.26 4.51 14.85
N GLY A 341 -27.94 5.80 14.91
CA GLY A 341 -28.67 6.85 14.19
C GLY A 341 -28.29 6.98 12.71
N TYR A 342 -27.26 6.27 12.24
CA TYR A 342 -26.77 6.38 10.88
C TYR A 342 -27.27 5.25 9.98
N TYR A 343 -27.63 5.60 8.76
CA TYR A 343 -28.04 4.66 7.72
C TYR A 343 -26.83 4.20 6.90
N ILE A 344 -26.63 2.88 6.79
CA ILE A 344 -25.60 2.25 5.97
C ILE A 344 -26.15 1.14 5.07
N GLY A 345 -27.43 1.25 4.67
CA GLY A 345 -28.16 0.16 4.04
C GLY A 345 -28.88 -0.70 5.07
N ASP A 346 -29.01 -2.00 4.79
CA ASP A 346 -29.74 -2.97 5.61
C ASP A 346 -28.87 -3.58 6.72
N SER A 347 -27.96 -2.80 7.29
CA SER A 347 -26.99 -3.26 8.29
C SER A 347 -26.80 -2.24 9.42
N SER A 348 -26.24 -2.69 10.54
CA SER A 348 -25.86 -1.84 11.67
C SER A 348 -24.35 -1.63 11.72
N ILE A 349 -23.93 -0.50 12.29
CA ILE A 349 -22.51 -0.19 12.48
C ILE A 349 -22.04 -0.85 13.78
N GLY A 350 -21.09 -1.78 13.68
CA GLY A 350 -20.40 -2.36 14.83
C GLY A 350 -19.29 -1.48 15.38
N THR A 351 -18.91 -1.71 16.63
CA THR A 351 -17.78 -1.06 17.32
C THR A 351 -16.57 -1.98 17.50
N LYS A 352 -16.65 -3.19 16.96
CA LYS A 352 -15.60 -4.22 17.04
C LYS A 352 -14.72 -4.22 15.81
N GLY A 353 -13.45 -4.51 16.02
CA GLY A 353 -12.49 -4.74 14.94
C GLY A 353 -11.21 -3.96 15.15
N SER A 354 -10.30 -4.11 14.20
CA SER A 354 -9.00 -3.47 14.23
C SER A 354 -9.09 -1.96 13.94
N PHE A 355 -7.92 -1.35 13.90
CA PHE A 355 -7.66 0.04 13.61
C PHE A 355 -6.57 0.14 12.55
N GLY A 356 -6.39 1.33 11.97
CA GLY A 356 -5.40 1.51 10.93
C GLY A 356 -5.19 2.96 10.53
N PHE A 357 -4.15 3.22 9.75
CA PHE A 357 -3.74 4.58 9.40
C PHE A 357 -3.54 4.76 7.89
N GLY A 358 -3.86 5.95 7.40
CA GLY A 358 -3.80 6.34 5.99
C GLY A 358 -3.95 7.85 5.85
N GLY A 359 -4.40 8.26 4.67
CA GLY A 359 -4.72 9.65 4.36
C GLY A 359 -5.51 9.73 3.07
N TRP A 360 -6.33 10.75 2.91
CA TRP A 360 -6.95 11.01 1.62
C TRP A 360 -5.90 11.30 0.54
N GLN A 361 -6.29 11.26 -0.73
CA GLN A 361 -5.41 11.58 -1.85
C GLN A 361 -4.64 12.89 -1.59
N ASP A 362 -3.35 12.88 -1.88
CA ASP A 362 -2.41 13.99 -1.70
C ASP A 362 -2.19 14.46 -0.25
N GLN A 363 -2.78 13.81 0.76
CA GLN A 363 -2.46 14.09 2.18
C GLN A 363 -1.18 13.37 2.63
N ALA A 364 -0.60 13.82 3.74
CA ALA A 364 0.50 13.15 4.41
C ALA A 364 0.52 13.53 5.90
N SER A 365 0.87 12.56 6.75
CA SER A 365 0.98 12.77 8.20
C SER A 365 2.06 11.89 8.81
N THR A 366 2.62 12.32 9.95
CA THR A 366 3.53 11.53 10.78
C THR A 366 2.82 11.11 12.04
N ILE A 367 2.90 9.82 12.37
CA ILE A 367 2.17 9.19 13.48
C ILE A 367 3.16 8.60 14.48
N LYS A 368 2.87 8.76 15.79
CA LYS A 368 3.61 8.11 16.88
C LYS A 368 2.77 7.87 18.11
N ASN A 369 3.32 7.11 19.06
CA ASN A 369 2.76 6.93 20.40
C ASN A 369 1.31 6.44 20.37
N VAL A 370 1.09 5.31 19.69
CA VAL A 370 -0.22 4.67 19.54
C VAL A 370 -0.49 3.82 20.77
N PHE A 371 -1.65 4.02 21.39
CA PHE A 371 -2.13 3.27 22.53
C PHE A 371 -3.60 2.91 22.34
N ILE A 372 -3.97 1.74 22.83
CA ILE A 372 -5.36 1.32 22.89
C ILE A 372 -5.65 0.90 24.31
N HIS A 373 -6.70 1.48 24.87
CA HIS A 373 -7.21 1.11 26.18
C HIS A 373 -8.62 0.57 26.05
N ASN A 374 -9.03 -0.32 26.96
CA ASN A 374 -10.44 -0.61 27.13
C ASN A 374 -11.17 0.68 27.54
N THR A 375 -12.23 1.06 26.84
CA THR A 375 -12.94 2.33 27.07
C THR A 375 -13.56 2.40 28.47
N THR A 376 -14.03 1.26 28.99
CA THR A 376 -14.72 1.19 30.29
C THR A 376 -13.73 0.97 31.44
N ALA A 377 -12.86 -0.03 31.32
CA ALA A 377 -11.92 -0.42 32.37
C ALA A 377 -10.67 0.45 32.42
N GLY A 378 -10.31 1.12 31.32
CA GLY A 378 -9.09 1.94 31.21
C GLY A 378 -7.79 1.13 31.12
N GLU A 379 -7.86 -0.20 31.05
CA GLU A 379 -6.71 -1.09 30.90
C GLU A 379 -6.02 -0.88 29.55
N LEU A 380 -4.68 -0.84 29.53
CA LEU A 380 -3.89 -0.80 28.31
C LEU A 380 -3.94 -2.17 27.61
N LEU A 381 -4.52 -2.21 26.41
CA LEU A 381 -4.66 -3.42 25.60
C LEU A 381 -3.55 -3.54 24.56
N TYR A 382 -3.03 -2.42 24.06
CA TYR A 382 -2.02 -2.39 23.01
C TYR A 382 -1.23 -1.08 23.05
N SER A 383 0.04 -1.16 22.64
CA SER A 383 0.89 0.02 22.42
C SER A 383 1.87 -0.21 21.29
N ASN A 384 2.13 0.81 20.48
CA ASN A 384 3.19 0.83 19.48
C ASN A 384 3.75 2.26 19.34
N SER A 385 5.07 2.41 19.40
CA SER A 385 5.73 3.71 19.30
C SER A 385 5.62 4.33 17.90
N MET A 386 5.42 3.48 16.88
CA MET A 386 5.50 3.79 15.45
C MET A 386 6.88 4.29 15.00
N THR A 387 7.95 3.79 15.61
CA THR A 387 9.32 4.23 15.35
C THR A 387 10.28 3.12 14.90
N ASP A 388 9.84 1.86 14.93
CA ASP A 388 10.65 0.71 14.52
C ASP A 388 10.10 0.08 13.23
N PRO A 389 10.83 0.16 12.10
CA PRO A 389 10.37 -0.43 10.84
C PRO A 389 10.15 -1.95 10.91
N VAL A 390 10.89 -2.66 11.77
CA VAL A 390 10.77 -4.13 11.93
C VAL A 390 9.45 -4.51 12.60
N ILE A 391 8.87 -3.61 13.40
CA ILE A 391 7.59 -3.83 14.06
C ILE A 391 6.44 -3.26 13.21
N VAL A 392 6.59 -2.00 12.78
CA VAL A 392 5.51 -1.25 12.11
C VAL A 392 5.19 -1.81 10.73
N LEU A 393 6.20 -2.05 9.88
CA LEU A 393 5.90 -2.42 8.50
C LEU A 393 5.18 -3.77 8.38
N PRO A 394 5.57 -4.84 9.11
CA PRO A 394 4.85 -6.10 9.08
C PRO A 394 3.45 -6.03 9.69
N GLU A 395 3.27 -5.29 10.80
CA GLU A 395 1.99 -5.23 11.51
C GLU A 395 0.86 -4.65 10.65
N TYR A 396 1.15 -3.60 9.88
CA TYR A 396 0.15 -2.92 9.04
C TYR A 396 0.11 -3.46 7.61
N GLY A 397 0.86 -4.50 7.29
CA GLY A 397 0.86 -5.08 5.94
C GLY A 397 1.44 -4.16 4.87
N VAL A 398 2.35 -3.29 5.27
CA VAL A 398 3.00 -2.27 4.43
C VAL A 398 4.48 -2.51 4.24
N HIS A 399 4.96 -3.70 4.64
CA HIS A 399 6.29 -4.21 4.35
C HIS A 399 6.42 -4.58 2.87
N GLU A 400 7.64 -4.66 2.34
CA GLU A 400 7.82 -5.21 1.00
C GLU A 400 7.34 -6.67 0.90
N ASN A 401 6.96 -7.13 -0.30
CA ASN A 401 6.34 -8.44 -0.43
C ASN A 401 7.28 -9.59 -0.01
N TYR A 402 6.78 -10.49 0.85
CA TYR A 402 7.58 -11.55 1.49
C TYR A 402 7.99 -12.70 0.56
N ALA A 403 7.27 -12.90 -0.53
CA ALA A 403 7.45 -14.00 -1.46
C ALA A 403 7.26 -13.57 -2.92
N SER A 404 7.83 -14.36 -3.83
CA SER A 404 7.46 -14.31 -5.26
C SER A 404 6.12 -14.99 -5.43
N VAL A 405 5.13 -14.27 -5.96
CA VAL A 405 3.73 -14.71 -5.99
C VAL A 405 3.02 -14.23 -7.25
N CYS A 406 1.99 -14.97 -7.66
CA CYS A 406 1.02 -14.52 -8.66
C CYS A 406 -0.26 -14.00 -8.02
N LEU A 407 -0.66 -12.78 -8.40
CA LEU A 407 -1.84 -12.08 -7.92
C LEU A 407 -3.07 -12.38 -8.81
N ASP A 408 -4.28 -12.01 -8.37
CA ASP A 408 -5.51 -11.99 -9.22
C ASP A 408 -5.31 -11.16 -10.49
N GLY A 409 -4.58 -10.08 -10.36
CA GLY A 409 -4.25 -9.20 -11.46
C GLY A 409 -3.35 -8.06 -11.02
N PRO A 410 -2.74 -7.35 -11.98
CA PRO A 410 -1.80 -6.30 -11.67
C PRO A 410 -2.47 -5.03 -11.12
N LYS A 411 -3.79 -4.86 -11.30
CA LYS A 411 -4.52 -3.59 -11.16
C LYS A 411 -5.26 -3.39 -9.83
N ARG A 412 -6.28 -4.21 -9.55
CA ARG A 412 -7.35 -3.84 -8.61
C ARG A 412 -7.06 -4.28 -7.17
N ASP A 413 -7.11 -5.58 -6.92
CA ASP A 413 -6.97 -6.09 -5.56
C ASP A 413 -5.51 -6.39 -5.28
N ARG A 414 -4.79 -6.93 -6.28
CA ARG A 414 -3.37 -7.29 -6.17
C ARG A 414 -3.16 -8.20 -4.96
N LEU A 415 -4.06 -9.17 -4.84
CA LEU A 415 -4.11 -10.18 -3.78
C LEU A 415 -3.75 -11.53 -4.38
N VAL A 416 -3.25 -12.45 -3.55
CA VAL A 416 -2.91 -13.80 -4.01
C VAL A 416 -4.17 -14.67 -3.87
N TRP A 417 -5.03 -14.69 -4.88
CA TRP A 417 -6.28 -15.46 -4.80
C TRP A 417 -6.04 -16.95 -5.07
N LEU A 418 -6.46 -17.81 -4.14
CA LEU A 418 -6.24 -19.26 -4.18
C LEU A 418 -6.89 -19.91 -5.41
N GLY A 419 -8.11 -19.52 -5.75
CA GLY A 419 -8.86 -20.05 -6.88
C GLY A 419 -8.35 -19.55 -8.22
N ASP A 420 -8.00 -18.26 -8.34
CA ASP A 420 -7.43 -17.67 -9.55
C ASP A 420 -6.09 -18.32 -9.96
N PHE A 421 -5.37 -18.86 -8.98
CA PHE A 421 -4.11 -19.55 -9.25
C PHE A 421 -4.29 -20.81 -10.12
N TYR A 422 -5.49 -21.41 -10.15
CA TYR A 422 -5.82 -22.57 -10.98
C TYR A 422 -5.59 -22.35 -12.48
N HIS A 423 -6.02 -21.21 -13.02
CA HIS A 423 -5.73 -20.92 -14.43
C HIS A 423 -4.31 -20.36 -14.58
N THR A 424 -3.83 -19.60 -13.60
CA THR A 424 -2.54 -18.91 -13.66
C THR A 424 -1.38 -19.88 -13.73
N VAL A 425 -1.39 -20.98 -12.96
CA VAL A 425 -0.34 -22.00 -12.98
C VAL A 425 -0.11 -22.57 -14.37
N ARG A 426 -1.20 -22.85 -15.11
CA ARG A 426 -1.14 -23.38 -16.48
C ARG A 426 -0.65 -22.35 -17.48
N ILE A 427 -1.15 -21.12 -17.39
CA ILE A 427 -0.78 -20.04 -18.31
C ILE A 427 0.70 -19.69 -18.15
N VAL A 428 1.19 -19.50 -16.92
CA VAL A 428 2.58 -19.12 -16.65
C VAL A 428 3.54 -20.23 -17.06
N ALA A 429 3.21 -21.50 -16.79
CA ALA A 429 4.01 -22.64 -17.24
C ALA A 429 4.10 -22.71 -18.76
N ALA A 430 2.98 -22.57 -19.47
CA ALA A 430 2.94 -22.66 -20.94
C ALA A 430 3.55 -21.44 -21.64
N SER A 431 3.57 -20.26 -21.00
CA SER A 431 4.04 -19.01 -21.64
C SER A 431 5.45 -18.60 -21.26
N THR A 432 5.82 -18.70 -19.98
CA THR A 432 7.12 -18.23 -19.47
C THR A 432 7.97 -19.36 -18.89
N GLY A 433 7.38 -20.53 -18.63
CA GLY A 433 8.11 -21.64 -18.00
C GLY A 433 8.67 -21.34 -16.61
N LYS A 434 8.23 -20.25 -15.95
CA LYS A 434 8.70 -19.84 -14.61
C LYS A 434 8.11 -20.74 -13.52
N LEU A 435 8.60 -21.97 -13.44
CA LEU A 435 8.14 -22.94 -12.45
C LEU A 435 8.51 -22.51 -11.01
N ASP A 436 9.55 -21.68 -10.85
CA ASP A 436 9.99 -21.14 -9.57
C ASP A 436 8.97 -20.19 -8.93
N ILE A 437 8.37 -19.26 -9.68
CA ILE A 437 7.32 -18.38 -9.14
C ILE A 437 6.02 -19.15 -8.88
N LEU A 438 5.76 -20.21 -9.64
CA LEU A 438 4.62 -21.10 -9.40
C LEU A 438 4.77 -21.87 -8.09
N ARG A 439 5.92 -22.49 -7.88
CA ARG A 439 6.27 -23.13 -6.61
C ARG A 439 6.25 -22.13 -5.46
N GLY A 440 6.78 -20.92 -5.66
CA GLY A 440 6.78 -19.84 -4.68
C GLY A 440 5.36 -19.43 -4.27
N THR A 441 4.44 -19.33 -5.23
CA THR A 441 3.03 -19.01 -4.94
C THR A 441 2.35 -20.13 -4.16
N LEU A 442 2.59 -21.40 -4.50
CA LEU A 442 2.05 -22.54 -3.73
C LEU A 442 2.63 -22.60 -2.32
N GLN A 443 3.94 -22.37 -2.18
CA GLN A 443 4.60 -22.30 -0.88
C GLN A 443 4.03 -21.15 -0.04
N TYR A 444 3.74 -20.01 -0.66
CA TYR A 444 3.09 -18.89 0.02
C TYR A 444 1.74 -19.30 0.63
N PHE A 445 0.89 -20.05 -0.09
CA PHE A 445 -0.34 -20.60 0.50
C PHE A 445 -0.06 -21.54 1.67
N LEU A 446 0.93 -22.44 1.55
CA LEU A 446 1.34 -23.33 2.64
C LEU A 446 1.83 -22.59 3.88
N ASP A 447 2.48 -21.44 3.70
CA ASP A 447 2.99 -20.61 4.80
C ASP A 447 1.84 -19.92 5.56
N TRP A 448 0.74 -19.62 4.86
CA TRP A 448 -0.48 -19.08 5.47
C TRP A 448 -1.42 -20.15 6.04
N GLN A 449 -1.18 -21.43 5.76
CA GLN A 449 -2.09 -22.51 6.12
C GLN A 449 -2.40 -22.57 7.61
N ARG A 450 -3.66 -22.82 7.91
CA ARG A 450 -4.20 -22.94 9.27
C ARG A 450 -3.94 -24.33 9.85
N PRO A 451 -3.90 -24.49 11.19
CA PRO A 451 -3.76 -25.81 11.82
C PRO A 451 -4.85 -26.83 11.45
N ASN A 452 -6.03 -26.36 11.02
CA ASN A 452 -7.11 -27.21 10.51
C ASN A 452 -7.05 -27.47 8.99
N ALA A 453 -5.88 -27.22 8.39
CA ALA A 453 -5.55 -27.42 6.98
C ALA A 453 -6.20 -26.46 5.98
N LEU A 454 -7.01 -25.48 6.41
CA LEU A 454 -7.59 -24.49 5.50
C LEU A 454 -6.54 -23.47 5.03
N PHE A 455 -6.61 -23.12 3.75
CA PHE A 455 -5.81 -22.04 3.16
C PHE A 455 -6.58 -20.72 3.15
N PRO A 456 -5.90 -19.56 3.25
CA PRO A 456 -6.57 -18.29 3.04
C PRO A 456 -7.02 -18.15 1.58
N ILE A 457 -8.14 -17.47 1.37
CA ILE A 457 -8.73 -17.30 0.03
C ILE A 457 -7.96 -16.24 -0.78
N SER A 458 -7.54 -15.14 -0.15
CA SER A 458 -6.92 -13.99 -0.81
C SER A 458 -5.91 -13.22 0.08
N PRO A 459 -4.88 -13.89 0.62
CA PRO A 459 -3.87 -13.25 1.47
C PRO A 459 -3.19 -12.06 0.79
N LEU A 460 -2.94 -11.01 1.58
CA LEU A 460 -2.23 -9.80 1.17
C LEU A 460 -0.72 -9.99 1.24
N ILE A 461 -0.01 -9.54 0.21
CA ILE A 461 1.45 -9.76 0.05
C ILE A 461 2.34 -8.99 1.04
N GLY A 462 1.79 -7.98 1.72
CA GLY A 462 2.53 -7.10 2.63
C GLY A 462 2.57 -7.55 4.09
N TYR A 463 1.82 -8.60 4.47
CA TYR A 463 1.84 -9.17 5.81
C TYR A 463 2.69 -10.44 5.86
N ASP A 464 3.27 -10.71 7.02
CA ASP A 464 4.03 -11.93 7.27
C ASP A 464 3.06 -13.09 7.60
N PRO A 465 2.99 -14.15 6.77
CA PRO A 465 2.13 -15.31 7.05
C PRO A 465 2.33 -15.91 8.45
N LEU A 466 3.57 -15.93 8.93
CA LEU A 466 3.94 -16.62 10.17
C LEU A 466 3.36 -15.93 11.42
N THR A 467 3.14 -14.62 11.35
CA THR A 467 2.63 -13.85 12.49
C THR A 467 1.20 -13.38 12.30
N THR A 468 0.65 -13.44 11.09
CA THR A 468 -0.65 -12.82 10.77
C THR A 468 -1.74 -13.78 10.28
N SER A 469 -1.43 -15.08 10.09
CA SER A 469 -2.43 -16.06 9.64
C SER A 469 -3.67 -16.14 10.55
N ASP A 470 -3.48 -16.13 11.88
CA ASP A 470 -4.60 -16.11 12.86
C ASP A 470 -5.46 -14.86 12.71
N ALA A 471 -4.81 -13.70 12.65
CA ALA A 471 -5.45 -12.41 12.48
C ALA A 471 -6.29 -12.38 11.19
N PHE A 472 -5.73 -12.86 10.07
CA PHE A 472 -6.38 -12.87 8.76
C PHE A 472 -7.56 -13.85 8.72
N ALA A 473 -7.44 -15.00 9.36
CA ALA A 473 -8.49 -16.02 9.36
C ALA A 473 -9.73 -15.60 10.15
N THR A 474 -9.53 -14.94 11.29
CA THR A 474 -10.58 -14.73 12.31
C THR A 474 -11.01 -13.26 12.47
N GLY A 475 -10.18 -12.33 11.99
CA GLY A 475 -10.35 -10.89 12.21
C GLY A 475 -11.46 -10.22 11.40
N ALA A 476 -12.31 -10.97 10.68
CA ALA A 476 -13.42 -10.43 9.89
C ALA A 476 -14.82 -10.81 10.41
N SER A 477 -14.93 -11.75 11.35
CA SER A 477 -16.21 -12.41 11.67
C SER A 477 -16.26 -12.92 13.10
N ASP A 478 -15.93 -12.06 14.06
CA ASP A 478 -16.06 -12.35 15.50
C ASP A 478 -15.33 -13.59 15.99
N GLY A 479 -14.17 -13.90 15.40
CA GLY A 479 -13.40 -15.09 15.76
C GLY A 479 -13.79 -16.34 14.96
N VAL A 480 -14.80 -16.27 14.08
CA VAL A 480 -15.15 -17.35 13.16
C VAL A 480 -14.16 -17.37 12.00
N GLU A 481 -13.73 -18.57 11.62
CA GLU A 481 -12.78 -18.73 10.53
C GLU A 481 -13.45 -18.55 9.16
N ASN A 482 -12.96 -17.58 8.39
CA ASN A 482 -13.59 -17.16 7.14
C ASN A 482 -13.42 -18.13 5.97
N TYR A 483 -12.39 -18.97 6.00
CA TYR A 483 -11.96 -19.74 4.82
C TYR A 483 -12.84 -20.95 4.51
N GLY A 484 -13.44 -21.57 5.53
CA GLY A 484 -14.28 -22.76 5.35
C GLY A 484 -15.72 -22.43 4.93
N ALA A 485 -16.18 -21.20 5.18
CA ALA A 485 -17.55 -20.77 4.90
C ALA A 485 -17.68 -19.98 3.58
N SER A 486 -16.63 -19.28 3.17
CA SER A 486 -16.61 -18.46 1.96
C SER A 486 -15.86 -19.17 0.84
N LEU A 487 -16.47 -19.28 -0.35
CA LEU A 487 -15.83 -19.85 -1.55
C LEU A 487 -15.10 -21.20 -1.32
N PRO A 488 -15.80 -22.24 -0.80
CA PRO A 488 -15.17 -23.54 -0.51
C PRO A 488 -14.56 -24.22 -1.76
N ASP A 489 -15.06 -23.88 -2.95
CA ASP A 489 -14.49 -24.30 -4.22
C ASP A 489 -13.04 -23.82 -4.43
N TYR A 490 -12.64 -22.69 -3.83
CA TYR A 490 -11.28 -22.19 -3.94
C TYR A 490 -10.25 -23.12 -3.29
N GLN A 491 -10.63 -23.86 -2.23
CA GLN A 491 -9.75 -24.87 -1.63
C GLN A 491 -9.46 -26.01 -2.64
N ILE A 492 -10.49 -26.44 -3.38
CA ILE A 492 -10.37 -27.48 -4.42
C ILE A 492 -9.52 -26.97 -5.58
N LEU A 493 -9.77 -25.74 -6.05
CA LEU A 493 -8.98 -25.11 -7.12
C LEU A 493 -7.50 -24.93 -6.73
N GLY A 494 -7.23 -24.60 -5.47
CA GLY A 494 -5.88 -24.56 -4.91
C GLY A 494 -5.17 -25.91 -4.99
N LEU A 495 -5.85 -27.00 -4.58
CA LEU A 495 -5.33 -28.36 -4.70
C LEU A 495 -5.07 -28.75 -6.17
N ILE A 496 -5.99 -28.42 -7.08
CA ILE A 496 -5.79 -28.69 -8.51
C ILE A 496 -4.56 -27.92 -9.03
N SER A 497 -4.36 -26.68 -8.58
CA SER A 497 -3.18 -25.89 -8.94
C SER A 497 -1.88 -26.56 -8.53
N PHE A 498 -1.84 -27.14 -7.32
CA PHE A 498 -0.71 -27.97 -6.87
C PHE A 498 -0.49 -29.18 -7.79
N THR A 499 -1.56 -29.92 -8.12
CA THR A 499 -1.43 -31.10 -9.01
C THR A 499 -0.98 -30.74 -10.43
N ASP A 500 -1.42 -29.60 -10.96
CA ASP A 500 -0.97 -29.09 -12.25
C ASP A 500 0.51 -28.74 -12.19
N TYR A 501 0.95 -28.01 -11.16
CA TYR A 501 2.37 -27.68 -10.95
C TYR A 501 3.24 -28.94 -10.93
N ILE A 502 2.86 -29.98 -10.18
CA ILE A 502 3.63 -31.23 -10.12
C ILE A 502 3.66 -31.93 -11.48
N SER A 503 2.54 -31.97 -12.20
CA SER A 503 2.48 -32.58 -13.53
C SER A 503 3.34 -31.83 -14.55
N LEU A 504 3.47 -30.51 -14.41
CA LEU A 504 4.24 -29.64 -15.30
C LEU A 504 5.74 -29.59 -14.96
N SER A 505 6.10 -29.75 -13.67
CA SER A 505 7.48 -29.57 -13.18
C SER A 505 8.22 -30.87 -12.86
N ASN A 506 7.48 -31.95 -12.58
CA ASN A 506 8.02 -33.19 -12.01
C ASN A 506 8.79 -32.98 -10.68
N ASP A 507 8.43 -31.94 -9.90
CA ASP A 507 9.01 -31.65 -8.58
C ASP A 507 8.47 -32.60 -7.49
N LEU A 508 8.74 -33.89 -7.68
CA LEU A 508 8.27 -34.96 -6.80
C LEU A 508 8.92 -34.92 -5.42
N GLU A 509 10.08 -34.29 -5.28
CA GLU A 509 10.73 -34.12 -3.99
C GLU A 509 9.94 -33.14 -3.11
N TRP A 510 9.64 -31.94 -3.62
CA TRP A 510 8.84 -30.98 -2.87
C TRP A 510 7.43 -31.52 -2.63
N ALA A 511 6.81 -32.18 -3.61
CA ALA A 511 5.51 -32.83 -3.44
C ALA A 511 5.50 -33.79 -2.24
N ARG A 512 6.49 -34.67 -2.10
CA ARG A 512 6.57 -35.61 -0.96
C ARG A 512 6.74 -34.88 0.37
N GLN A 513 7.47 -33.77 0.39
CA GLN A 513 7.69 -32.97 1.61
C GLN A 513 6.43 -32.22 2.04
N THR A 514 5.58 -31.81 1.10
CA THR A 514 4.40 -30.97 1.39
C THR A 514 3.07 -31.71 1.26
N TRP A 515 3.03 -32.97 0.81
CA TRP A 515 1.78 -33.69 0.51
C TRP A 515 0.81 -33.72 1.69
N LEU A 516 1.30 -33.88 2.93
CA LEU A 516 0.42 -33.90 4.11
C LEU A 516 -0.27 -32.56 4.41
N LYS A 517 0.15 -31.48 3.73
CA LYS A 517 -0.47 -30.16 3.82
C LYS A 517 -1.51 -29.89 2.73
N TRP A 518 -1.58 -30.71 1.68
CA TRP A 518 -2.53 -30.55 0.56
C TRP A 518 -3.61 -31.62 0.65
#